data_AF-A0A5M6DC71-F1
#
_entry.id   AF-A0A5M6DC71-F1
#
_cell.length_a   1.000
_cell.length_b   1.000
_cell.length_c   1.000
_cell.angle_alpha   90.00
_cell.angle_beta   90.00
_cell.angle_gamma   90.00
#
_symmetry.space_group_name_H-M   'P 1'
#
loop_
_entity.id
_entity.type
_entity.pdbx_description
1 polymer ?
#
loop_
_entity_poly.entity_id
_entity_poly.type
_entity_poly.pdbx_seq_one_letter_code
_entity_poly.pdbx_strand_id
1 'polypeptide(L)'
;MAEYSYNTVPTPNEHKDNRFRCRVLGPSRAILRAGGRPLNVDVRETSGTGFTLGMPRRVAKKLREGKQYELSFDDRRMEVIAEQFLEPVDGEHRLEVTTHFEYEPKERWAFRLPFTRGRRIATHDSSTNKTIAYGGFVLVLFCTMALPGIGEDLGTAPRIHKAIKIVGKNLAEVVHEIRN
;
A
#
# COMPACT_ATOMS: atom_id res chain seq x y z
N MET A 1 -35.14 -33.76 -11.52
CA MET A 1 -34.21 -32.90 -10.78
C MET A 1 -34.53 -33.09 -9.30
N ALA A 2 -33.58 -33.52 -8.48
CA ALA A 2 -33.84 -33.79 -7.05
C ALA A 2 -33.84 -32.46 -6.28
N GLU A 3 -34.96 -32.16 -5.63
CA GLU A 3 -35.15 -30.98 -4.78
C GLU A 3 -34.62 -31.31 -3.39
N TYR A 4 -33.48 -30.73 -3.04
CA TYR A 4 -32.88 -30.90 -1.72
C TYR A 4 -33.45 -29.83 -0.78
N SER A 5 -34.32 -30.25 0.13
CA SER A 5 -34.81 -29.43 1.25
C SER A 5 -33.91 -29.66 2.47
N TYR A 6 -33.31 -28.60 3.00
CA TYR A 6 -32.54 -28.63 4.24
C TYR A 6 -33.32 -27.94 5.35
N ASN A 7 -33.46 -28.62 6.50
CA ASN A 7 -34.06 -28.05 7.70
C ASN A 7 -33.06 -27.11 8.36
N THR A 8 -33.31 -25.80 8.34
CA THR A 8 -32.56 -24.84 9.16
C THR A 8 -33.18 -24.79 10.56
N VAL A 9 -32.33 -24.87 11.60
CA VAL A 9 -32.75 -24.65 12.99
C VAL A 9 -32.71 -23.16 13.24
N PRO A 10 -33.86 -22.51 13.52
CA PRO A 10 -33.89 -21.07 13.70
C PRO A 10 -33.09 -20.68 14.95
N THR A 11 -32.12 -19.78 14.78
CA THR A 11 -31.40 -19.21 15.92
C THR A 11 -32.20 -18.04 16.49
N PRO A 12 -32.22 -17.82 17.82
CA PRO A 12 -33.20 -16.93 18.47
C PRO A 12 -33.09 -15.42 18.13
N ASN A 13 -32.20 -15.02 17.22
CA ASN A 13 -32.04 -13.64 16.73
C ASN A 13 -32.38 -13.47 15.24
N GLU A 14 -33.00 -14.46 14.61
CA GLU A 14 -33.28 -14.51 13.16
C GLU A 14 -34.56 -13.76 12.74
N HIS A 15 -35.07 -12.87 13.60
CA HIS A 15 -36.23 -12.04 13.30
C HIS A 15 -35.81 -10.67 12.78
N LYS A 16 -35.30 -10.60 11.53
CA LYS A 16 -35.62 -9.53 10.57
C LYS A 16 -34.95 -9.62 9.19
N ASP A 17 -33.86 -10.37 9.03
CA ASP A 17 -33.18 -10.45 7.73
C ASP A 17 -32.57 -11.84 7.54
N ASN A 18 -33.06 -12.57 6.53
CA ASN A 18 -32.64 -13.93 6.16
C ASN A 18 -31.24 -13.93 5.50
N ARG A 19 -30.29 -13.17 6.05
CA ARG A 19 -28.97 -12.91 5.48
C ARG A 19 -27.92 -13.75 6.19
N PHE A 20 -27.40 -14.75 5.50
CA PHE A 20 -26.26 -15.51 5.97
C PHE A 20 -25.03 -14.59 6.13
N ARG A 21 -24.49 -14.51 7.35
CA ARG A 21 -23.28 -13.75 7.67
C ARG A 21 -22.12 -14.71 7.94
N CYS A 22 -21.00 -14.48 7.29
CA CYS A 22 -19.77 -15.26 7.45
C CYS A 22 -18.78 -14.48 8.31
N ARG A 23 -18.15 -15.14 9.30
CA ARG A 23 -17.09 -14.53 10.10
C ARG A 23 -15.79 -14.39 9.30
N VAL A 24 -15.11 -13.27 9.47
CA VAL A 24 -13.79 -13.03 8.87
C VAL A 24 -12.70 -13.61 9.79
N LEU A 25 -11.96 -14.61 9.29
CA LEU A 25 -10.87 -15.29 10.03
C LEU A 25 -9.47 -14.75 9.70
N GLY A 26 -9.37 -13.78 8.78
CA GLY A 26 -8.12 -13.24 8.26
C GLY A 26 -7.88 -11.76 8.64
N PRO A 27 -7.13 -11.00 7.81
CA PRO A 27 -6.91 -9.58 8.06
C PRO A 27 -8.25 -8.82 8.08
N SER A 28 -8.71 -8.44 9.26
CA SER A 28 -9.98 -7.74 9.45
C SER A 28 -9.87 -6.22 9.30
N ARG A 29 -8.66 -5.67 9.27
CA ARG A 29 -8.46 -4.23 9.36
C ARG A 29 -9.00 -3.52 8.13
N ALA A 30 -9.86 -2.53 8.35
CA ALA A 30 -10.44 -1.67 7.33
C ALA A 30 -10.31 -0.19 7.72
N ILE A 31 -10.43 0.67 6.72
CA ILE A 31 -10.43 2.12 6.89
C ILE A 31 -11.79 2.65 6.47
N LEU A 32 -12.53 3.23 7.42
CA LEU A 32 -13.78 3.91 7.18
C LEU A 32 -13.53 5.42 7.14
N ARG A 33 -14.00 6.14 6.13
CA ARG A 33 -13.85 7.60 6.04
C ARG A 33 -15.17 8.29 6.36
N ALA A 34 -15.14 9.11 7.41
CA ALA A 34 -16.24 9.99 7.78
C ALA A 34 -15.83 11.44 7.53
N GLY A 35 -16.39 12.07 6.48
CA GLY A 35 -16.06 13.46 6.12
C GLY A 35 -14.57 13.67 5.85
N GLY A 36 -13.94 12.76 5.12
CA GLY A 36 -12.51 12.80 4.77
C GLY A 36 -11.54 12.37 5.87
N ARG A 37 -11.99 12.14 7.10
CA ARG A 37 -11.13 11.64 8.19
C ARG A 37 -11.12 10.10 8.20
N PRO A 38 -9.94 9.46 8.14
CA PRO A 38 -9.84 8.00 8.25
C PRO A 38 -10.10 7.55 9.68
N LEU A 39 -10.90 6.49 9.82
CA LEU A 39 -11.24 5.82 11.07
C LEU A 39 -10.86 4.35 10.91
N ASN A 40 -10.02 3.85 11.81
CA ASN A 40 -9.65 2.44 11.82
C ASN A 40 -10.80 1.62 12.42
N VAL A 41 -11.23 0.60 11.68
CA VAL A 41 -12.29 -0.33 12.07
C VAL A 41 -11.89 -1.74 11.68
N ASP A 42 -12.52 -2.75 12.27
CA ASP A 42 -12.27 -4.16 11.96
C ASP A 42 -13.53 -4.80 11.38
N VAL A 43 -13.43 -5.46 10.23
CA VAL A 43 -14.52 -6.25 9.64
C VAL A 43 -14.62 -7.57 10.40
N ARG A 44 -15.73 -7.77 11.10
CA ARG A 44 -16.00 -8.99 11.89
C ARG A 44 -16.74 -10.03 11.07
N GLU A 45 -17.73 -9.57 10.30
CA GLU A 45 -18.57 -10.43 9.48
C GLU A 45 -18.83 -9.81 8.12
N THR A 46 -19.01 -10.65 7.12
CA THR A 46 -19.30 -10.31 5.73
C THR A 46 -20.59 -10.99 5.31
N SER A 47 -21.42 -10.27 4.56
CA SER A 47 -22.63 -10.76 3.89
C SER A 47 -22.54 -10.40 2.41
N GLY A 48 -23.36 -11.03 1.56
CA GLY A 48 -23.48 -10.64 0.16
C GLY A 48 -23.88 -9.18 -0.04
N THR A 49 -24.57 -8.57 0.93
CA THR A 49 -25.04 -7.18 0.85
C THR A 49 -24.23 -6.19 1.69
N GLY A 50 -23.33 -6.63 2.58
CA GLY A 50 -22.75 -5.73 3.58
C GLY A 50 -21.80 -6.37 4.56
N PHE A 51 -21.51 -5.65 5.64
CA PHE A 51 -20.49 -5.99 6.63
C PHE A 51 -20.95 -5.69 8.05
N THR A 52 -20.36 -6.38 9.02
CA THR A 52 -20.40 -5.99 10.43
C THR A 52 -19.03 -5.41 10.81
N LEU A 53 -18.98 -4.13 11.15
CA LEU A 53 -17.76 -3.42 11.55
C LEU A 53 -17.66 -3.36 13.08
N GLY A 54 -16.56 -3.85 13.63
CA GLY A 54 -16.14 -3.68 15.02
C GLY A 54 -15.27 -2.44 15.20
N MET A 55 -15.51 -1.67 16.26
CA MET A 55 -14.76 -0.45 16.54
C MET A 55 -14.82 -0.02 18.00
N PRO A 56 -13.85 0.77 18.48
CA PRO A 56 -13.91 1.32 19.84
C PRO A 56 -14.97 2.41 19.96
N ARG A 57 -15.48 2.62 21.17
CA ARG A 57 -16.52 3.63 21.49
C ARG A 57 -16.21 5.05 20.99
N ARG A 58 -14.93 5.44 20.98
CA ARG A 58 -14.47 6.74 20.48
C ARG A 58 -14.73 6.94 18.98
N VAL A 59 -14.68 5.86 18.21
CA VAL A 59 -14.95 5.85 16.77
C VAL A 59 -16.46 5.77 16.52
N ALA A 60 -17.17 4.89 17.23
CA ALA A 60 -18.62 4.74 17.10
C ALA A 60 -19.38 6.07 17.29
N LYS A 61 -18.97 6.92 18.27
CA LYS A 61 -19.55 8.26 18.50
C LYS A 61 -19.45 9.22 17.31
N LYS A 62 -18.57 8.97 16.35
CA LYS A 62 -18.39 9.80 15.15
C LYS A 62 -19.29 9.35 14.00
N LEU A 63 -19.87 8.16 14.11
CA LEU A 63 -20.73 7.57 13.11
C LEU A 63 -22.20 7.82 13.49
N ARG A 64 -23.06 7.86 12.48
CA ARG A 64 -24.51 8.03 12.63
C ARG A 64 -25.20 7.04 11.72
N GLU A 65 -26.30 6.48 12.21
CA GLU A 65 -27.19 5.63 11.43
C GLU A 65 -27.78 6.42 10.24
N GLY A 66 -28.04 5.72 9.14
CA GLY A 66 -28.53 6.26 7.88
C GLY A 66 -27.51 7.05 7.05
N LYS A 67 -26.29 7.28 7.57
CA LYS A 67 -25.26 8.03 6.83
C LYS A 67 -24.41 7.12 5.93
N GLN A 68 -24.00 7.70 4.80
CA GLN A 68 -23.04 7.12 3.88
C GLN A 68 -21.61 7.39 4.33
N TYR A 69 -20.77 6.38 4.15
CA TYR A 69 -19.35 6.38 4.47
C TYR A 69 -18.57 5.66 3.38
N GLU A 70 -17.30 6.02 3.20
CA GLU A 70 -16.41 5.30 2.29
C GLU A 70 -15.63 4.26 3.10
N LEU A 71 -15.80 2.98 2.78
CA LEU A 71 -15.08 1.86 3.38
C LEU A 71 -14.00 1.37 2.41
N SER A 72 -12.79 1.21 2.93
CA SER A 72 -11.68 0.55 2.25
C SER A 72 -11.34 -0.74 2.98
N PHE A 73 -11.52 -1.88 2.31
CA PHE A 73 -11.26 -3.21 2.86
C PHE A 73 -10.80 -4.14 1.73
N ASP A 74 -9.74 -4.92 1.98
CA ASP A 74 -9.20 -5.90 1.03
C ASP A 74 -8.90 -5.32 -0.37
N ASP A 75 -8.17 -4.19 -0.42
CA ASP A 75 -7.88 -3.40 -1.64
C ASP A 75 -9.12 -2.89 -2.42
N ARG A 76 -10.33 -3.12 -1.91
CA ARG A 76 -11.58 -2.62 -2.47
C ARG A 76 -11.98 -1.32 -1.79
N ARG A 77 -12.62 -0.43 -2.56
CA ARG A 77 -13.20 0.82 -2.06
C ARG A 77 -14.68 0.79 -2.36
N MET A 78 -15.50 1.05 -1.35
CA MET A 78 -16.95 0.97 -1.46
C MET A 78 -17.60 2.05 -0.62
N GLU A 79 -18.74 2.53 -1.10
CA GLU A 79 -19.64 3.39 -0.35
C GLU A 79 -20.64 2.51 0.39
N VAL A 80 -20.69 2.69 1.71
CA VAL A 80 -21.52 1.90 2.62
C VAL A 80 -22.46 2.81 3.39
N ILE A 81 -23.67 2.33 3.64
CA ILE A 81 -24.67 3.00 4.48
C ILE A 81 -24.66 2.34 5.85
N ALA A 82 -24.55 3.14 6.90
CA ALA A 82 -24.72 2.68 8.28
C ALA A 82 -26.19 2.36 8.54
N GLU A 83 -26.54 1.10 8.77
CA GLU A 83 -27.92 0.70 9.03
C GLU A 83 -28.26 0.79 10.51
N GLN A 84 -27.59 -0.02 11.33
CA GLN A 84 -27.90 -0.13 12.76
C GLN A 84 -26.67 -0.43 13.60
N PHE A 85 -26.61 0.16 14.79
CA PHE A 85 -25.66 -0.27 15.82
C PHE A 85 -26.16 -1.52 16.53
N LEU A 86 -25.34 -2.56 16.55
CA LEU A 86 -25.59 -3.80 17.28
C LEU A 86 -25.09 -3.68 18.72
N GLU A 87 -25.56 -4.60 19.57
CA GLU A 87 -25.08 -4.69 20.95
C GLU A 87 -23.55 -4.89 20.99
N PRO A 88 -22.85 -4.18 21.90
CA PRO A 88 -21.42 -4.30 22.00
C PRO A 88 -21.06 -5.68 22.53
N VAL A 89 -20.10 -6.33 21.86
CA VAL A 89 -19.56 -7.64 22.26
C VAL A 89 -18.12 -7.41 22.70
N ASP A 90 -17.77 -7.88 23.89
CA ASP A 90 -16.42 -7.71 24.48
C ASP A 90 -15.96 -6.24 24.57
N GLY A 91 -16.91 -5.31 24.75
CA GLY A 91 -16.63 -3.87 24.83
C GLY A 91 -16.35 -3.20 23.48
N GLU A 92 -16.44 -3.94 22.37
CA GLU A 92 -16.38 -3.41 21.02
C GLU A 92 -17.78 -3.08 20.52
N HIS A 93 -17.95 -1.85 20.00
CA HIS A 93 -19.19 -1.48 19.34
C HIS A 93 -19.22 -2.08 17.94
N ARG A 94 -20.38 -2.60 17.56
CA ARG A 94 -20.62 -3.20 16.25
C ARG A 94 -21.58 -2.34 15.45
N LEU A 95 -21.25 -2.11 14.19
CA LEU A 95 -22.08 -1.37 13.25
C LEU A 95 -22.34 -2.25 12.03
N GLU A 96 -23.60 -2.45 11.72
CA GLU A 96 -24.03 -3.07 10.48
C GLU A 96 -24.04 -2.05 9.36
N VAL A 97 -23.38 -2.38 8.26
CA VAL A 97 -23.31 -1.52 7.08
C VAL A 97 -23.71 -2.29 5.84
N THR A 98 -24.45 -1.64 4.96
CA THR A 98 -24.85 -2.19 3.66
C THR A 98 -24.10 -1.48 2.55
N THR A 99 -23.64 -2.26 1.57
CA THR A 99 -22.91 -1.75 0.41
C THR A 99 -23.90 -1.06 -0.52
N HIS A 100 -23.68 0.22 -0.79
CA HIS A 100 -24.49 0.99 -1.74
C HIS A 100 -23.83 1.00 -3.12
N PHE A 101 -22.53 1.27 -3.17
CA PHE A 101 -21.79 1.38 -4.42
C PHE A 101 -20.36 0.86 -4.24
N GLU A 102 -19.83 0.15 -5.23
CA GLU A 102 -18.43 -0.26 -5.25
C GLU A 102 -17.66 0.54 -6.29
N TYR A 103 -16.57 1.17 -5.86
CA TYR A 103 -15.69 1.90 -6.77
C TYR A 103 -14.76 0.94 -7.48
N GLU A 104 -14.45 1.25 -8.74
CA GLU A 104 -13.39 0.56 -9.45
C GLU A 104 -12.07 0.61 -8.67
N PRO A 105 -11.30 -0.49 -8.67
CA PRO A 105 -10.01 -0.53 -8.01
C PRO A 105 -9.13 0.59 -8.59
N LYS A 106 -8.63 1.48 -7.73
CA LYS A 106 -7.74 2.55 -8.16
C LYS A 106 -6.52 1.92 -8.81
N GLU A 107 -6.35 2.14 -10.12
CA GLU A 107 -5.09 1.84 -10.79
C GLU A 107 -3.99 2.62 -10.08
N ARG A 108 -3.11 1.90 -9.39
CA ARG A 108 -1.95 2.49 -8.74
C ARG A 108 -1.07 3.01 -9.87
N TRP A 109 -1.12 4.31 -10.14
CA TRP A 109 -0.24 4.96 -11.10
C TRP A 109 1.19 4.81 -10.60
N ALA A 110 1.84 3.72 -11.02
CA ALA A 110 3.25 3.54 -10.80
C ALA A 110 3.95 4.54 -11.72
N PHE A 111 4.62 5.53 -11.14
CA PHE A 111 5.56 6.38 -11.84
C PHE A 111 6.73 5.47 -12.29
N ARG A 112 6.55 4.80 -13.43
CA ARG A 112 7.56 3.93 -14.03
C ARG A 112 8.62 4.85 -14.61
N LEU A 113 9.66 5.13 -13.84
CA LEU A 113 10.88 5.68 -14.40
C LEU A 113 11.37 4.73 -15.50
N PRO A 114 11.68 5.22 -16.72
CA PRO A 114 11.97 4.37 -17.89
C PRO A 114 13.22 3.48 -17.73
N PHE A 115 14.01 3.67 -16.67
CA PHE A 115 15.23 2.90 -16.41
C PHE A 115 15.10 1.82 -15.32
N THR A 116 13.99 1.77 -14.56
CA THR A 116 13.82 0.74 -13.52
C THR A 116 13.03 -0.45 -14.07
N ARG A 117 13.67 -1.25 -14.92
CA ARG A 117 13.16 -2.57 -15.32
C ARG A 117 13.13 -3.47 -14.07
N GLY A 118 11.95 -3.64 -13.51
CA GLY A 118 11.57 -4.83 -12.77
C GLY A 118 12.24 -5.05 -11.42
N ARG A 119 11.80 -4.32 -10.39
CA ARG A 119 11.73 -4.91 -9.06
C ARG A 119 10.47 -4.45 -8.37
N ARG A 120 9.52 -5.37 -8.20
CA ARG A 120 8.37 -5.17 -7.31
C ARG A 120 8.95 -4.91 -5.93
N ILE A 121 8.88 -3.66 -5.47
CA ILE A 121 9.17 -3.34 -4.08
C ILE A 121 7.92 -3.79 -3.32
N ALA A 122 7.95 -5.06 -2.89
CA ALA A 122 7.03 -5.56 -1.88
C ALA A 122 7.34 -4.79 -0.60
N THR A 123 6.44 -3.87 -0.26
CA THR A 123 6.43 -3.15 1.01
C THR A 123 6.12 -4.11 2.14
N HIS A 124 7.14 -4.79 2.67
CA HIS A 124 7.24 -5.20 4.07
C HIS A 124 8.59 -5.87 4.29
N ASP A 125 9.64 -5.10 4.59
CA ASP A 125 10.74 -5.60 5.42
C ASP A 125 11.64 -4.45 5.88
N SER A 126 11.84 -4.38 7.20
CA SER A 126 12.71 -3.42 7.88
C SER A 126 14.19 -3.50 7.42
N SER A 127 14.57 -4.58 6.72
CA SER A 127 15.89 -4.70 6.08
C SER A 127 16.02 -3.84 4.81
N THR A 128 14.92 -3.57 4.10
CA THR A 128 14.90 -2.81 2.84
C THR A 128 15.29 -1.35 3.07
N ASN A 129 14.87 -0.77 4.19
CA ASN A 129 15.21 0.61 4.57
C ASN A 129 16.71 0.79 4.80
N LYS A 130 17.41 -0.22 5.34
CA LYS A 130 18.86 -0.18 5.55
C LYS A 130 19.62 -0.26 4.22
N THR A 131 19.16 -1.10 3.30
CA THR A 131 19.76 -1.25 1.97
C THR A 131 19.56 0.00 1.11
N ILE A 132 18.38 0.62 1.16
CA ILE A 132 18.11 1.88 0.46
C ILE A 132 18.93 3.02 1.05
N ALA A 133 19.03 3.12 2.39
CA ALA A 133 19.85 4.14 3.04
C ALA A 133 21.34 3.99 2.71
N TYR A 134 21.87 2.76 2.70
CA TYR A 134 23.25 2.49 2.31
C TYR A 134 23.50 2.81 0.84
N GLY A 135 22.58 2.41 -0.06
CA GLY A 135 22.66 2.75 -1.48
C GLY A 135 22.64 4.25 -1.74
N GLY A 136 21.78 4.99 -1.03
CA GLY A 136 21.73 6.45 -1.09
C GLY A 136 23.01 7.11 -0.60
N PHE A 137 23.58 6.62 0.51
CA PHE A 137 24.83 7.13 1.07
C PHE A 137 26.01 6.92 0.11
N VAL A 138 26.15 5.73 -0.48
CA VAL A 138 27.22 5.43 -1.45
C VAL A 138 27.08 6.28 -2.71
N LEU A 139 25.85 6.51 -3.19
CA LEU A 139 25.60 7.37 -4.36
C LEU A 139 26.02 8.82 -4.08
N VAL A 140 25.65 9.36 -2.92
CA VAL A 140 26.06 10.72 -2.50
C VAL A 140 27.58 10.80 -2.39
N LEU A 141 28.23 9.81 -1.78
CA LEU A 141 29.69 9.75 -1.70
C LEU A 141 30.33 9.79 -3.10
N PHE A 142 29.80 8.99 -4.03
CA PHE A 142 30.28 8.94 -5.40
C PHE A 142 30.08 10.27 -6.14
N CYS A 143 28.92 10.91 -5.96
CA CYS A 143 28.64 12.23 -6.51
C CYS A 143 29.58 13.31 -5.94
N THR A 144 29.88 13.27 -4.64
CA THR A 144 30.82 14.22 -4.02
C THR A 144 32.25 14.03 -4.49
N MET A 145 32.69 12.79 -4.73
CA MET A 145 34.01 12.51 -5.32
C MET A 145 34.08 12.85 -6.82
N ALA A 146 32.96 12.81 -7.53
CA ALA A 146 32.88 13.16 -8.95
C ALA A 146 32.80 14.68 -9.20
N LEU A 147 32.60 15.50 -8.17
CA LEU A 147 32.63 16.96 -8.31
C LEU A 147 34.08 17.45 -8.45
N PRO A 148 34.37 18.27 -9.48
CA PRO A 148 35.70 18.90 -9.62
C PRO A 148 35.95 19.83 -8.43
N GLY A 149 37.13 19.70 -7.83
CA GLY A 149 37.55 20.45 -6.64
C GLY A 149 37.66 19.62 -5.35
N ILE A 150 36.75 18.67 -5.08
CA ILE A 150 36.80 17.88 -3.83
C ILE A 150 37.80 16.71 -3.94
N GLY A 151 37.83 16.02 -5.09
CA GLY A 151 38.83 14.97 -5.36
C GLY A 151 40.23 15.50 -5.68
N GLU A 152 40.37 16.81 -5.93
CA GLU A 152 41.66 17.45 -6.20
C GLU A 152 42.40 17.79 -4.90
N ASP A 153 41.67 18.22 -3.85
CA ASP A 153 42.22 18.49 -2.51
C ASP A 153 42.66 17.22 -1.76
N LEU A 154 42.17 16.04 -2.15
CA LEU A 154 42.59 14.74 -1.61
C LEU A 154 43.90 14.20 -2.22
N GLY A 155 44.62 15.01 -3.00
CA GLY A 155 46.00 14.73 -3.41
C GLY A 155 46.19 13.82 -4.63
N THR A 156 45.13 13.52 -5.38
CA THR A 156 45.17 12.66 -6.58
C THR A 156 45.40 13.39 -7.91
N ALA A 157 45.59 14.71 -7.90
CA ALA A 157 45.72 15.55 -9.10
C ALA A 157 46.97 15.27 -9.98
N PRO A 158 48.19 14.97 -9.48
CA PRO A 158 49.36 14.89 -10.36
C PRO A 158 49.44 13.61 -11.22
N ARG A 159 48.77 12.53 -10.81
CA ARG A 159 48.87 11.22 -11.48
C ARG A 159 47.85 11.05 -12.61
N ILE A 160 46.66 11.61 -12.47
CA ILE A 160 45.60 11.52 -13.48
C ILE A 160 45.93 12.38 -14.70
N HIS A 161 46.53 13.55 -14.49
CA HIS A 161 46.96 14.43 -15.59
C HIS A 161 48.02 13.78 -16.50
N LYS A 162 48.91 12.94 -15.93
CA LYS A 162 49.88 12.15 -16.71
C LYS A 162 49.21 11.00 -17.46
N ALA A 163 48.26 10.30 -16.84
CA ALA A 163 47.55 9.19 -17.49
C ALA A 163 46.73 9.66 -18.70
N ILE A 164 46.00 10.77 -18.58
CA ILE A 164 45.19 11.32 -19.68
C ILE A 164 46.08 11.81 -20.83
N LYS A 165 47.23 12.43 -20.52
CA LYS A 165 48.18 12.88 -21.55
C LYS A 165 48.82 11.71 -22.32
N ILE A 166 49.05 10.57 -21.67
CA ILE A 166 49.60 9.36 -22.30
C ILE A 166 48.54 8.69 -23.18
N VAL A 167 47.31 8.55 -22.69
CA VAL A 167 46.21 7.95 -23.47
C VAL A 167 45.87 8.80 -24.70
N GLY A 168 45.87 10.14 -24.57
CA GLY A 168 45.63 11.04 -25.70
C GLY A 168 46.71 10.97 -26.79
N LYS A 169 47.99 10.80 -26.40
CA LYS A 169 49.08 10.63 -27.38
C LYS A 169 48.99 9.30 -28.12
N ASN A 170 48.74 8.21 -27.40
CA ASN A 170 48.64 6.88 -28.01
C ASN A 170 47.42 6.76 -28.93
N LEU A 171 46.30 7.42 -28.60
CA LEU A 171 45.13 7.46 -29.49
C LEU A 171 45.39 8.28 -30.77
N ALA A 172 46.15 9.37 -30.67
CA ALA A 172 46.50 10.17 -31.84
C ALA A 172 47.42 9.41 -32.80
N GLU A 173 48.37 8.61 -32.28
CA GLU A 173 49.24 7.75 -33.10
C GLU A 173 48.45 6.63 -33.78
N VAL A 174 47.56 5.94 -33.06
CA VAL A 174 46.71 4.88 -33.63
C VAL A 174 45.76 5.43 -34.70
N VAL A 175 45.20 6.62 -34.52
CA VAL A 175 44.34 7.26 -35.53
C VAL A 175 45.13 7.70 -36.76
N HIS A 176 46.40 8.07 -36.61
CA HIS A 176 47.26 8.43 -37.73
C HIS A 176 47.73 7.20 -38.54
N GLU A 177 47.89 6.06 -37.88
CA GLU A 177 48.29 4.78 -38.49
C GLU A 177 47.12 4.10 -39.22
N ILE A 178 45.88 4.27 -38.77
CA ILE A 178 44.67 3.77 -39.47
C ILE A 178 44.32 4.61 -40.73
N ARG A 179 44.86 5.83 -40.83
CA ARG A 179 44.53 6.78 -41.91
C ARG A 179 45.53 6.76 -43.10
N ASN A 180 46.65 6.03 -42.98
CA ASN A 180 47.58 5.71 -44.08
C ASN A 180 47.35 4.29 -44.58
#